data_AF-A0A9Q3ZGI6-F1
#
_entry.id   AF-A0A9Q3ZGI6-F1
#
_cell.length_a   1.000
_cell.length_b   1.000
_cell.length_c   1.000
_cell.angle_alpha   90.00
_cell.angle_beta   90.00
_cell.angle_gamma   90.00
#
_symmetry.space_group_name_H-M   'P 1'
#
loop_
_entity.id
_entity.type
_entity.pdbx_description
1 polymer ?
#
loop_
_entity_poly.entity_id
_entity_poly.type
_entity_poly.pdbx_seq_one_letter_code
_entity_poly.pdbx_strand_id
1 'polypeptide(L)'
;MGQRFRHIADSALKPCEGTVCHHCERDDRPIFEYSGRIVDPKLAADPALAEEEPEVSELCADCILGGNVVRDMDDRLRALVDKLSDSRRLWREFQQLPEIPLFLQGFDWPLCCGDWCELVGCADNHRSLIERHEQSRAWDRGPTSYRRDFRRDGVPESLREISFFRCHHCRRETHIDQFT
;
A
#
# COMPACT_ATOMS: atom_id res chain seq x y z
N MET A 1 12.14 17.10 6.27
CA MET A 1 11.55 16.61 5.02
C MET A 1 10.15 16.17 5.35
N GLY A 2 9.13 16.65 4.63
CA GLY A 2 7.75 16.28 4.90
C GLY A 2 7.42 14.88 4.38
N GLN A 3 6.42 14.24 4.97
CA GLN A 3 5.93 12.92 4.60
C GLN A 3 5.57 12.89 3.11
N ARG A 4 6.18 11.98 2.33
CA ARG A 4 6.00 11.92 0.86
C ARG A 4 4.64 11.36 0.45
N PHE A 5 4.17 10.32 1.14
CA PHE A 5 2.85 9.73 0.97
C PHE A 5 2.09 9.85 2.29
N ARG A 6 0.91 10.48 2.28
CA ARG A 6 0.13 10.79 3.50
C ARG A 6 -0.06 9.59 4.43
N HIS A 7 -0.30 8.41 3.85
CA HIS A 7 -0.64 7.21 4.59
C HIS A 7 0.54 6.26 4.76
N ILE A 8 1.79 6.72 4.56
CA ILE A 8 2.99 5.88 4.74
C ILE A 8 4.03 6.66 5.54
N ALA A 9 4.46 6.12 6.67
CA ALA A 9 5.57 6.70 7.41
C ALA A 9 6.85 6.67 6.56
N ASP A 10 7.64 7.74 6.57
CA ASP A 10 8.87 7.82 5.76
C ASP A 10 9.85 6.67 6.06
N SER A 11 9.87 6.17 7.30
CA SER A 11 10.68 5.02 7.72
C SER A 11 10.19 3.67 7.15
N ALA A 12 8.92 3.59 6.77
CA ALA A 12 8.31 2.41 6.16
C ALA A 12 8.40 2.43 4.63
N LEU A 13 8.62 3.60 4.04
CA LEU A 13 8.72 3.78 2.61
C LEU A 13 10.04 3.21 2.08
N LYS A 14 9.96 2.23 1.19
CA LYS A 14 11.12 1.59 0.56
C LYS A 14 10.96 1.58 -0.96
N PRO A 15 11.88 2.19 -1.71
CA PRO A 15 11.91 2.05 -3.17
C PRO A 15 12.06 0.58 -3.57
N CYS A 16 11.54 0.22 -4.75
CA CYS A 16 11.86 -1.05 -5.38
C CYS A 16 13.24 -0.97 -6.06
N GLU A 17 13.68 -2.07 -6.68
CA GLU A 17 14.93 -2.13 -7.45
C GLU A 17 14.79 -1.52 -8.87
N GLY A 18 13.59 -1.03 -9.19
CA GLY A 18 13.28 -0.33 -10.43
C GLY A 18 14.20 0.86 -10.69
N THR A 19 14.60 1.02 -11.94
CA THR A 19 15.58 2.04 -12.36
C THR A 19 14.96 3.23 -13.07
N VAL A 20 13.76 3.08 -13.63
CA VAL A 20 13.10 4.14 -14.40
C VAL A 20 11.61 4.18 -14.10
N CYS A 21 11.02 5.37 -14.10
CA CYS A 21 9.57 5.52 -13.98
C CYS A 21 8.89 5.15 -15.31
N HIS A 22 7.94 4.22 -15.31
CA HIS A 22 7.26 3.79 -16.54
C HIS A 22 6.34 4.87 -17.15
N HIS A 23 6.03 5.94 -16.41
CA HIS A 23 5.18 7.03 -16.92
C HIS A 23 5.99 8.24 -17.43
N CYS A 24 7.03 8.65 -16.70
CA CYS A 24 7.79 9.86 -17.02
C CYS A 24 9.24 9.61 -17.46
N GLU A 25 9.66 8.35 -17.53
CA GLU A 25 10.97 7.87 -18.00
C GLU A 25 12.19 8.45 -17.26
N ARG A 26 11.98 9.07 -16.10
CA ARG A 26 13.07 9.58 -15.27
C ARG A 26 13.68 8.46 -14.42
N ASP A 27 15.01 8.46 -14.35
CA ASP A 27 15.86 7.54 -13.59
C ASP A 27 16.57 8.21 -12.39
N ASP A 28 16.40 9.52 -12.23
CA ASP A 28 17.07 10.36 -11.23
C ASP A 28 16.40 10.37 -9.85
N ARG A 29 15.45 9.45 -9.61
CA ARG A 29 14.53 9.50 -8.47
C ARG A 29 14.15 8.10 -7.98
N PRO A 30 13.76 7.95 -6.70
CA PRO A 30 13.29 6.67 -6.19
C PRO A 30 12.04 6.17 -6.94
N ILE A 31 12.09 4.90 -7.34
CA ILE A 31 11.00 4.18 -8.00
C ILE A 31 10.30 3.27 -6.99
N PHE A 32 8.99 3.15 -7.11
CA PHE A 32 8.15 2.33 -6.25
C PHE A 32 7.33 1.37 -7.10
N GLU A 33 7.09 0.19 -6.54
CA GLU A 33 6.18 -0.80 -7.13
C GLU A 33 4.77 -0.22 -7.18
N TYR A 34 4.13 -0.35 -8.34
CA TYR A 34 2.81 0.17 -8.62
C TYR A 34 2.22 -0.56 -9.83
N SER A 35 1.16 -1.33 -9.64
CA SER A 35 0.45 -1.97 -10.75
C SER A 35 -0.74 -1.10 -11.17
N GLY A 36 -0.79 -0.67 -12.42
CA GLY A 36 -1.93 0.07 -12.95
C GLY A 36 -1.81 0.44 -14.42
N ARG A 37 -2.65 1.38 -14.86
CA ARG A 37 -2.80 1.77 -16.26
C ARG A 37 -2.80 3.29 -16.42
N ILE A 38 -2.08 3.78 -17.42
CA ILE A 38 -2.08 5.18 -17.85
C ILE A 38 -3.47 5.55 -18.41
N VAL A 39 -4.02 6.67 -17.93
CA VAL A 39 -5.36 7.16 -18.31
C VAL A 39 -5.30 8.05 -19.55
N ASP A 40 -4.42 9.05 -19.53
CA ASP A 40 -4.16 9.92 -20.68
C ASP A 40 -2.73 9.67 -21.20
N PRO A 41 -2.58 8.94 -22.32
CA PRO A 41 -1.29 8.70 -22.95
C PRO A 41 -0.53 10.00 -23.29
N LYS A 42 -1.23 11.11 -23.57
CA LYS A 42 -0.60 12.38 -23.95
C LYS A 42 0.20 13.02 -22.80
N LEU A 43 -0.05 12.58 -21.58
CA LEU A 43 0.67 13.05 -20.39
C LEU A 43 1.87 12.16 -20.05
N ALA A 44 2.07 11.04 -20.76
CA ALA A 44 3.26 10.19 -20.61
C ALA A 44 4.46 10.76 -21.38
N ALA A 45 5.67 10.32 -21.01
CA ALA A 45 6.89 10.69 -21.72
C ALA A 45 6.89 10.18 -23.17
N ASP A 46 6.42 8.95 -23.39
CA ASP A 46 6.14 8.39 -24.72
C ASP A 46 4.64 8.13 -24.88
N PRO A 47 3.89 9.05 -25.52
CA PRO A 47 2.46 8.87 -25.76
C PRO A 47 2.10 7.71 -26.69
N ALA A 48 2.98 7.32 -27.62
CA ALA A 48 2.71 6.23 -28.55
C ALA A 48 2.81 4.89 -27.81
N LEU A 49 3.88 4.71 -27.03
CA LEU A 49 4.02 3.54 -26.17
C LEU A 49 2.89 3.48 -25.13
N ALA A 50 2.53 4.60 -24.50
CA ALA A 50 1.43 4.62 -23.53
C ALA A 50 0.05 4.34 -24.15
N GLU A 51 -0.13 4.50 -25.47
CA GLU A 51 -1.35 4.13 -26.18
C GLU A 51 -1.38 2.63 -26.53
N GLU A 52 -0.24 2.06 -26.94
CA GLU A 52 -0.08 0.65 -27.29
C GLU A 52 0.00 -0.26 -26.04
N GLU A 53 0.76 0.17 -25.04
CA GLU A 53 1.09 -0.54 -23.80
C GLU A 53 0.84 0.37 -22.58
N PRO A 54 -0.43 0.59 -22.20
CA PRO A 54 -0.78 1.54 -21.14
C PRO A 54 -0.50 1.01 -19.72
N GLU A 55 -0.11 -0.27 -19.57
CA GLU A 55 0.13 -0.91 -18.27
C GLU A 55 1.49 -0.52 -17.69
N VAL A 56 1.54 -0.27 -16.38
CA VAL A 56 2.76 0.07 -15.66
C VAL A 56 2.86 -0.76 -14.38
N SER A 57 4.10 -1.09 -14.00
CA SER A 57 4.42 -1.84 -12.77
C SER A 57 5.31 -1.03 -11.79
N GLU A 58 5.87 0.09 -12.25
CA GLU A 58 6.84 0.87 -11.48
C GLU A 58 6.70 2.37 -11.77
N LEU A 59 6.58 3.17 -10.71
CA LEU A 59 6.40 4.62 -10.82
C LEU A 59 7.22 5.39 -9.78
N CYS A 60 7.64 6.60 -10.15
CA CYS A 60 8.13 7.55 -9.17
C CYS A 60 6.97 8.19 -8.37
N ALA A 61 7.28 8.75 -7.20
CA ALA A 61 6.26 9.36 -6.35
C ALA A 61 5.47 10.50 -7.03
N ASP A 62 6.10 11.30 -7.87
CA ASP A 62 5.41 12.41 -8.56
C ASP A 62 4.32 11.87 -9.50
N CYS A 63 4.58 10.75 -10.19
CA CYS A 63 3.62 10.11 -11.09
C CYS A 63 2.49 9.43 -10.33
N ILE A 64 2.79 8.77 -9.20
CA ILE A 64 1.78 8.17 -8.32
C ILE A 64 0.84 9.26 -7.77
N LEU A 65 1.39 10.36 -7.27
CA LEU A 65 0.62 11.46 -6.71
C LEU A 65 -0.15 12.26 -7.79
N GLY A 66 0.37 12.30 -9.01
CA GLY A 66 -0.22 13.02 -10.14
C GLY A 66 -1.54 12.44 -10.64
N GLY A 67 -1.80 11.15 -10.41
CA GLY A 67 -3.10 10.52 -10.69
C GLY A 67 -3.42 10.27 -12.16
N ASN A 68 -2.44 10.36 -13.08
CA ASN A 68 -2.61 9.94 -14.47
C ASN A 68 -2.45 8.43 -14.67
N VAL A 69 -2.09 7.71 -13.61
CA VAL A 69 -2.10 6.25 -13.59
C VAL A 69 -3.15 5.82 -12.57
N VAL A 70 -4.02 4.89 -12.96
CA VAL A 70 -5.04 4.30 -12.10
C VAL A 70 -4.84 2.81 -12.01
N ARG A 71 -5.01 2.26 -10.82
CA ARG A 71 -5.02 0.82 -10.57
C ARG A 71 -6.43 0.28 -10.50
N ASP A 72 -6.58 -0.96 -10.90
CA ASP A 72 -7.74 -1.76 -10.53
C ASP A 72 -7.65 -2.12 -9.06
N MET A 73 -8.80 -2.40 -8.48
CA MET A 73 -8.94 -2.65 -7.06
C MET A 73 -9.81 -3.88 -6.85
N ASP A 74 -9.44 -4.67 -5.84
CA ASP A 74 -10.23 -5.79 -5.36
C ASP A 74 -11.67 -5.37 -5.00
N ASP A 75 -12.65 -6.11 -5.51
CA ASP A 75 -14.08 -5.82 -5.32
C ASP A 75 -14.51 -5.79 -3.84
N ARG A 76 -13.81 -6.52 -2.96
CA ARG A 76 -14.12 -6.51 -1.52
C ARG A 76 -13.68 -5.20 -0.89
N LEU A 77 -12.50 -4.70 -1.26
CA LEU A 77 -12.03 -3.40 -0.80
C LEU A 77 -12.93 -2.28 -1.36
N ARG A 78 -13.34 -2.41 -2.64
CA ARG A 78 -14.36 -1.55 -3.26
C ARG A 78 -15.62 -1.46 -2.40
N ALA A 79 -16.22 -2.61 -2.11
CA ALA A 79 -17.44 -2.70 -1.34
C ALA A 79 -17.31 -2.18 0.10
N LEU A 80 -16.10 -2.18 0.67
CA LEU A 80 -15.85 -1.67 2.01
C LEU A 80 -15.84 -0.14 2.06
N VAL A 81 -15.12 0.50 1.15
CA VAL A 81 -15.00 1.96 1.09
C VAL A 81 -16.28 2.62 0.57
N ASP A 82 -17.01 1.97 -0.35
CA ASP A 82 -18.27 2.51 -0.87
C ASP A 82 -19.36 2.66 0.22
N LYS A 83 -19.20 1.99 1.37
CA LYS A 83 -20.06 2.16 2.55
C LYS A 83 -19.74 3.43 3.36
N LEU A 84 -18.61 4.09 3.09
CA LEU A 84 -18.17 5.31 3.77
C LEU A 84 -18.68 6.54 3.04
N SER A 85 -19.03 7.59 3.79
CA SER A 85 -19.62 8.82 3.26
C SER A 85 -18.70 9.61 2.33
N ASP A 86 -17.39 9.34 2.36
CA ASP A 86 -16.37 10.04 1.59
C ASP A 86 -15.58 9.08 0.66
N SER A 87 -16.29 8.11 0.08
CA SER A 87 -15.68 7.07 -0.78
C SER A 87 -14.85 7.66 -1.92
N ARG A 88 -15.29 8.74 -2.57
CA ARG A 88 -14.55 9.40 -3.65
C ARG A 88 -13.17 9.92 -3.22
N ARG A 89 -13.06 10.53 -2.04
CA ARG A 89 -11.76 10.98 -1.51
C ARG A 89 -10.87 9.78 -1.22
N LEU A 90 -11.42 8.78 -0.53
CA LEU A 90 -10.69 7.56 -0.20
C LEU A 90 -10.21 6.84 -1.47
N TRP A 91 -11.00 6.87 -2.54
CA TRP A 91 -10.61 6.36 -3.84
C TRP A 91 -9.41 7.07 -4.41
N ARG A 92 -9.45 8.40 -4.49
CA ARG A 92 -8.30 9.16 -4.97
C ARG A 92 -7.06 8.92 -4.13
N GLU A 93 -7.18 8.87 -2.81
CA GLU A 93 -6.05 8.65 -1.93
C GLU A 93 -5.45 7.25 -2.07
N PHE A 94 -6.28 6.23 -2.27
CA PHE A 94 -5.82 4.86 -2.49
C PHE A 94 -5.03 4.69 -3.79
N GLN A 95 -5.46 5.37 -4.85
CA GLN A 95 -4.75 5.44 -6.13
C GLN A 95 -3.39 6.14 -6.00
N GLN A 96 -3.20 6.94 -4.95
CA GLN A 96 -1.97 7.69 -4.69
C GLN A 96 -1.01 6.96 -3.73
N LEU A 97 -1.23 5.68 -3.46
CA LEU A 97 -0.34 4.85 -2.64
C LEU A 97 0.54 3.96 -3.53
N PRO A 98 1.83 3.77 -3.25
CA PRO A 98 2.61 2.67 -3.83
C PRO A 98 2.13 1.31 -3.29
N GLU A 99 2.51 0.23 -3.96
CA GLU A 99 2.22 -1.16 -3.56
C GLU A 99 3.19 -1.63 -2.46
N ILE A 100 3.17 -0.91 -1.33
CA ILE A 100 4.05 -1.17 -0.19
C ILE A 100 3.18 -1.37 1.06
N PRO A 101 3.42 -2.43 1.86
CA PRO A 101 4.43 -3.48 1.68
C PRO A 101 4.09 -4.38 0.48
N LEU A 102 4.98 -5.30 0.12
CA LEU A 102 4.72 -6.25 -0.96
C LEU A 102 3.44 -7.04 -0.66
N PHE A 103 2.35 -6.73 -1.37
CA PHE A 103 1.03 -7.33 -1.19
C PHE A 103 0.89 -8.60 -2.00
N LEU A 104 1.52 -9.69 -1.54
CA LEU A 104 1.55 -10.98 -2.26
C LEU A 104 0.16 -11.57 -2.53
N GLN A 105 -0.86 -11.14 -1.79
CA GLN A 105 -2.22 -11.68 -1.84
C GLN A 105 -3.25 -10.71 -2.42
N GLY A 106 -2.76 -9.66 -3.08
CA GLY A 106 -3.57 -8.58 -3.62
C GLY A 106 -3.51 -7.34 -2.73
N PHE A 107 -3.55 -6.19 -3.40
CA PHE A 107 -3.39 -4.89 -2.76
C PHE A 107 -4.55 -4.60 -1.80
N ASP A 108 -4.23 -4.47 -0.51
CA ASP A 108 -5.18 -4.26 0.57
C ASP A 108 -4.71 -3.12 1.48
N TRP A 109 -5.61 -2.42 2.16
CA TRP A 109 -5.21 -1.33 3.04
C TRP A 109 -6.20 -1.16 4.20
N PRO A 110 -5.74 -1.15 5.47
CA PRO A 110 -6.67 -1.00 6.57
C PRO A 110 -7.37 0.36 6.63
N LEU A 111 -8.66 0.33 6.96
CA LEU A 111 -9.48 1.50 7.28
C LEU A 111 -9.79 1.54 8.77
N CYS A 112 -9.75 2.74 9.35
CA CYS A 112 -10.19 2.97 10.72
C CYS A 112 -10.68 4.40 10.89
N CYS A 113 -11.77 4.59 11.64
CA CYS A 113 -12.39 5.90 11.86
C CYS A 113 -12.79 6.63 10.55
N GLY A 114 -13.08 5.88 9.48
CA GLY A 114 -13.49 6.44 8.19
C GLY A 114 -12.34 6.95 7.31
N ASP A 115 -11.09 6.65 7.66
CA ASP A 115 -9.91 7.01 6.87
C ASP A 115 -8.95 5.84 6.71
N TRP A 116 -8.06 5.92 5.71
CA TRP A 116 -6.95 4.98 5.56
C TRP A 116 -6.00 5.07 6.75
N CYS A 117 -5.53 3.92 7.23
CA CYS A 117 -4.51 3.87 8.26
C CYS A 117 -3.12 4.17 7.67
N GLU A 118 -2.23 4.70 8.48
CA GLU A 118 -0.82 4.92 8.11
C GLU A 118 -0.03 3.62 8.16
N LEU A 119 0.67 3.23 7.10
CA LEU A 119 1.67 2.18 7.15
C LEU A 119 2.85 2.65 8.02
N VAL A 120 3.04 1.99 9.17
CA VAL A 120 4.14 2.29 10.10
C VAL A 120 5.32 1.31 9.96
N GLY A 121 5.22 0.36 9.03
CA GLY A 121 6.26 -0.61 8.70
C GLY A 121 6.11 -1.95 9.41
N CYS A 122 7.20 -2.71 9.47
CA CYS A 122 7.27 -4.01 10.13
C CYS A 122 7.82 -3.90 11.56
N ALA A 123 7.89 -5.02 12.26
CA ALA A 123 8.57 -5.10 13.56
C ALA A 123 10.11 -5.06 13.40
N ASP A 124 10.82 -4.63 14.45
CA ASP A 124 12.29 -4.57 14.46
C ASP A 124 12.94 -5.90 14.81
N ASN A 125 12.22 -6.74 15.55
CA ASN A 125 12.65 -8.07 15.99
C ASN A 125 11.45 -8.95 16.34
N HIS A 126 11.67 -10.27 16.44
CA HIS A 126 10.62 -11.26 16.72
C HIS A 126 9.84 -11.00 18.01
N ARG A 127 10.48 -10.52 19.08
CA ARG A 127 9.77 -10.19 20.33
C ARG A 127 8.78 -9.05 20.09
N SER A 128 9.24 -7.95 19.50
CA SER A 128 8.36 -6.82 19.17
C SER A 128 7.27 -7.20 18.16
N LEU A 129 7.54 -8.15 17.27
CA LEU A 129 6.56 -8.69 16.34
C LEU A 129 5.42 -9.38 17.09
N ILE A 130 5.75 -10.32 17.98
CA ILE A 130 4.76 -11.06 18.78
C ILE A 130 3.92 -10.09 19.61
N GLU A 131 4.56 -9.16 20.32
CA GLU A 131 3.89 -8.18 21.17
C GLU A 131 2.92 -7.28 20.37
N ARG A 132 3.39 -6.70 19.25
CA ARG A 132 2.56 -5.84 18.40
C ARG A 132 1.43 -6.60 17.72
N HIS A 133 1.70 -7.80 17.25
CA HIS A 133 0.69 -8.67 16.65
C HIS A 133 -0.41 -9.05 17.64
N GLU A 134 -0.06 -9.41 18.89
CA GLU A 134 -1.04 -9.72 19.94
C GLU A 134 -1.90 -8.49 20.34
N GLN A 135 -1.37 -7.27 20.20
CA GLN A 135 -2.02 -6.01 20.58
C GLN A 135 -2.80 -5.33 19.44
N SER A 136 -2.53 -5.69 18.19
CA SER A 136 -3.16 -5.10 17.01
C SER A 136 -4.36 -5.91 16.53
N ARG A 137 -5.18 -5.29 15.68
CA ARG A 137 -6.31 -5.96 15.03
C ARG A 137 -5.84 -6.65 13.76
N ALA A 138 -6.31 -7.86 13.51
CA ALA A 138 -6.04 -8.52 12.25
C ALA A 138 -6.92 -7.93 11.13
N TRP A 139 -6.35 -7.88 9.93
CA TRP A 139 -7.00 -7.42 8.72
C TRP A 139 -6.68 -8.33 7.56
N ASP A 140 -7.73 -8.76 6.86
CA ASP A 140 -7.68 -9.51 5.61
C ASP A 140 -8.90 -9.06 4.78
N ARG A 141 -8.67 -8.08 3.90
CA ARG A 141 -9.68 -7.40 3.09
C ARG A 141 -10.85 -6.85 3.92
N GLY A 142 -10.54 -6.48 5.17
CA GLY A 142 -11.48 -6.07 6.21
C GLY A 142 -11.09 -6.58 7.60
N PRO A 143 -11.73 -6.09 8.68
CA PRO A 143 -11.46 -6.56 10.03
C PRO A 143 -11.79 -8.05 10.16
N THR A 144 -10.84 -8.83 10.69
CA THR A 144 -11.02 -10.28 10.93
C THR A 144 -10.64 -10.65 12.36
N SER A 145 -11.18 -11.77 12.84
CA SER A 145 -10.78 -12.40 14.11
C SER A 145 -9.68 -13.44 13.92
N TYR A 146 -9.40 -13.84 12.68
CA TYR A 146 -8.29 -14.75 12.38
C TYR A 146 -6.97 -14.07 12.70
N ARG A 147 -6.09 -14.79 13.39
CA ARG A 147 -4.72 -14.36 13.68
C ARG A 147 -3.83 -15.60 13.78
N ARG A 148 -2.65 -15.55 13.19
CA ARG A 148 -1.66 -16.63 13.30
C ARG A 148 -1.20 -16.73 14.76
N ASP A 149 -1.12 -17.94 15.32
CA ASP A 149 -0.60 -18.14 16.67
C ASP A 149 0.89 -18.45 16.59
N PHE A 150 1.76 -17.44 16.71
CA PHE A 150 3.20 -17.67 16.57
C PHE A 150 3.79 -18.64 17.61
N ARG A 151 3.10 -18.88 18.74
CA ARG A 151 3.58 -19.84 19.74
C ARG A 151 3.32 -21.27 19.30
N ARG A 152 2.28 -21.50 18.51
CA ARG A 152 1.89 -22.82 17.99
C ARG A 152 2.41 -23.06 16.57
N ASP A 153 2.25 -22.06 15.71
CA ASP A 153 2.45 -22.14 14.26
C ASP A 153 3.88 -21.73 13.86
N GLY A 154 4.65 -21.16 14.79
CA GLY A 154 5.99 -20.61 14.56
C GLY A 154 5.98 -19.13 14.20
N VAL A 155 7.11 -18.46 14.44
CA VAL A 155 7.31 -17.07 13.97
C VAL A 155 7.53 -17.05 12.46
N PRO A 156 7.15 -15.98 11.75
CA PRO A 156 7.44 -15.83 10.32
C PRO A 156 8.95 -15.85 10.05
N GLU A 157 9.34 -16.27 8.85
CA GLU A 157 10.74 -16.32 8.41
C GLU A 157 11.32 -14.91 8.24
N SER A 158 10.46 -13.97 7.84
CA SER A 158 10.80 -12.56 7.70
C SER A 158 9.86 -11.68 8.51
N LEU A 159 10.42 -10.70 9.22
CA LEU A 159 9.61 -9.68 9.91
C LEU A 159 8.75 -8.86 8.92
N ARG A 160 9.12 -8.85 7.63
CA ARG A 160 8.37 -8.15 6.58
C ARG A 160 7.10 -8.89 6.14
N GLU A 161 6.92 -10.14 6.55
CA GLU A 161 5.66 -10.87 6.34
C GLU A 161 4.49 -10.20 7.03
N ILE A 162 4.74 -9.40 8.08
CA ILE A 162 3.68 -8.73 8.83
C ILE A 162 3.92 -7.24 8.84
N SER A 163 2.90 -6.53 8.38
CA SER A 163 2.95 -5.08 8.24
C SER A 163 1.91 -4.44 9.11
N PHE A 164 2.32 -3.40 9.82
CA PHE A 164 1.50 -2.72 10.80
C PHE A 164 1.05 -1.37 10.27
N PHE A 165 -0.21 -1.06 10.55
CA PHE A 165 -0.89 0.14 10.13
C PHE A 165 -1.52 0.82 11.35
N ARG A 166 -1.48 2.15 11.40
CA ARG A 166 -1.96 2.92 12.54
C ARG A 166 -3.01 3.94 12.13
N CYS A 167 -4.14 3.94 12.81
CA CYS A 167 -5.16 4.96 12.59
C CYS A 167 -4.62 6.35 13.01
N HIS A 168 -4.74 7.35 12.14
CA HIS A 168 -4.37 8.72 12.46
C HIS A 168 -5.20 9.30 13.63
N HIS A 169 -6.46 8.87 13.77
CA HIS A 169 -7.39 9.42 14.76
C HIS A 169 -7.33 8.71 16.12
N CYS A 170 -7.58 7.40 16.14
CA CYS A 170 -7.69 6.65 17.40
C CYS A 170 -6.40 5.94 17.82
N ARG A 171 -5.34 6.03 17.00
CA ARG A 171 -4.02 5.41 17.22
C ARG A 171 -4.02 3.89 17.39
N ARG A 172 -5.16 3.23 17.18
CA ARG A 172 -5.25 1.77 17.14
C ARG A 172 -4.41 1.24 16.00
N GLU A 173 -3.76 0.12 16.27
CA GLU A 173 -2.91 -0.57 15.32
C GLU A 173 -3.66 -1.76 14.72
N THR A 174 -3.47 -1.96 13.43
CA THR A 174 -3.98 -3.07 12.64
C THR A 174 -2.78 -3.72 11.95
N HIS A 175 -2.81 -5.03 11.74
CA HIS A 175 -1.78 -5.73 10.96
C HIS A 175 -2.39 -6.47 9.77
N ILE A 176 -1.60 -6.62 8.72
CA ILE A 176 -1.83 -7.54 7.61
C ILE A 176 -0.68 -8.55 7.62
N ASP A 177 -1.04 -9.83 7.56
CA ASP A 177 -0.11 -10.93 7.28
C ASP A 177 -0.08 -11.14 5.76
N GLN A 178 1.09 -11.00 5.15
CA GLN A 178 1.27 -10.98 3.70
C GLN A 178 1.32 -12.39 3.08
N PHE A 179 1.34 -13.46 3.91
CA PHE A 179 1.57 -14.85 3.46
C PHE A 179 0.45 -15.84 3.84
N THR A 180 -0.71 -15.40 4.34
CA THR A 180 -1.80 -16.28 4.80
C THR A 180 -2.98 -16.44 3.85
#